data_AF-A0A495XTP2-F1
#
_entry.id   AF-A0A495XTP2-F1
#
_cell.length_a   1.000
_cell.length_b   1.000
_cell.length_c   1.000
_cell.angle_alpha   90.00
_cell.angle_beta   90.00
_cell.angle_gamma   90.00
#
_symmetry.space_group_name_H-M   'P 1'
#
loop_
_entity.id
_entity.type
_entity.pdbx_description
1 polymer ?
#
loop_
_entity_poly.entity_id
_entity_poly.type
_entity_poly.pdbx_seq_one_letter_code
_entity_poly.pdbx_strand_id
1 'polypeptide(L)'
;MTHSTANENHRLSFWASVRESAVPPPMIESATARRVVGDWAGACAAAHVDADLDLRTIHRLHGTQFARELRDDLRHLAPDLLRWHFPRIGPDGLVRPAVTVSLARYGRLHLVARTPPAWASAGQRISLALWDPARPRDGVGGHRHPHPDRRFRLDLHRHLWDVRKAAELRERTTGDPGAARLAAELDAEEHGLAVDRWAAEAALLLRADGCADRIVSVRLNTQRWLAFDGSSMVATSRGRAGPVLPDAATWVLPDLELLRAGLIDADRLHPLVASALVPDHQPAARSPDTAPSARLVQCRGATHRIGVVDGVPVALDHDPDEIRREELLTALGGPALPCLRVVDVLRQPESLVDVRARLAHSLYRAGITTFR
;
A
#
# COMPACT_ATOMS: atom_id res chain seq x y z
N MET A 1 -11.79 -26.74 19.67
CA MET A 1 -10.64 -26.44 18.80
C MET A 1 -10.74 -24.97 18.42
N THR A 2 -10.05 -24.13 19.17
CA THR A 2 -10.05 -22.66 19.06
C THR A 2 -8.60 -22.24 18.88
N HIS A 3 -8.11 -22.30 17.65
CA HIS A 3 -6.83 -21.71 17.31
C HIS A 3 -7.05 -20.67 16.21
N SER A 4 -6.66 -19.43 16.56
CA SER A 4 -6.13 -18.40 15.65
C SER A 4 -7.06 -17.48 14.85
N THR A 5 -8.13 -16.97 15.46
CA THR A 5 -8.80 -15.72 15.00
C THR A 5 -7.92 -14.47 15.16
N ALA A 6 -6.82 -14.56 15.92
CA ALA A 6 -5.99 -13.41 16.27
C ALA A 6 -5.17 -12.87 15.08
N ASN A 7 -4.56 -13.75 14.28
CA ASN A 7 -3.66 -13.30 13.20
C ASN A 7 -4.42 -12.62 12.04
N GLU A 8 -5.57 -13.18 11.66
CA GLU A 8 -6.52 -12.58 10.70
C GLU A 8 -7.03 -11.22 11.19
N ASN A 9 -7.47 -11.15 12.45
CA ASN A 9 -7.93 -9.90 13.08
C ASN A 9 -6.84 -8.81 13.08
N HIS A 10 -5.57 -9.18 13.28
CA HIS A 10 -4.45 -8.23 13.25
C HIS A 10 -4.23 -7.65 11.83
N ARG A 11 -4.26 -8.51 10.80
CA ARG A 11 -4.05 -8.09 9.42
C ARG A 11 -5.16 -7.19 8.89
N LEU A 12 -6.41 -7.54 9.21
CA LEU A 12 -7.59 -6.76 8.87
C LEU A 12 -7.59 -5.40 9.58
N SER A 13 -7.28 -5.38 10.88
CA SER A 13 -7.18 -4.13 11.66
C SER A 13 -6.07 -3.22 11.16
N PHE A 14 -4.92 -3.81 10.79
CA PHE A 14 -3.83 -3.12 10.13
C PHE A 14 -4.30 -2.42 8.85
N TRP A 15 -4.88 -3.16 7.90
CA TRP A 15 -5.32 -2.58 6.63
C TRP A 15 -6.44 -1.55 6.77
N ALA A 16 -7.36 -1.74 7.72
CA ALA A 16 -8.40 -0.76 8.02
C ALA A 16 -7.80 0.58 8.49
N SER A 17 -6.78 0.55 9.35
CA SER A 17 -6.08 1.76 9.79
C SER A 17 -5.29 2.42 8.66
N VAL A 18 -4.56 1.62 7.87
CA VAL A 18 -3.84 2.14 6.69
C VAL A 18 -4.80 2.83 5.73
N ARG A 19 -6.01 2.28 5.52
CA ARG A 19 -7.04 2.88 4.65
C ARG A 19 -7.47 4.27 5.09
N GLU A 20 -7.54 4.53 6.40
CA GLU A 20 -7.97 5.82 6.95
C GLU A 20 -6.95 6.94 6.71
N SER A 21 -5.67 6.61 6.62
CA SER A 21 -4.58 7.60 6.62
C SER A 21 -3.75 7.62 5.34
N ALA A 22 -3.46 6.47 4.73
CA ALA A 22 -2.43 6.38 3.69
C ALA A 22 -2.79 7.11 2.39
N VAL A 23 -4.07 7.07 2.00
CA VAL A 23 -4.62 7.69 0.77
C VAL A 23 -6.03 8.24 1.09
N PRO A 24 -6.12 9.41 1.74
CA PRO A 24 -7.39 9.97 2.18
C PRO A 24 -8.21 10.51 0.99
N PRO A 25 -9.55 10.64 1.11
CA PRO A 25 -10.42 11.11 0.02
C PRO A 25 -9.98 12.41 -0.68
N PRO A 26 -9.53 13.47 0.01
CA PRO A 26 -9.08 14.70 -0.65
C PRO A 26 -7.85 14.50 -1.56
N MET A 27 -6.99 13.53 -1.22
CA MET A 27 -5.84 13.16 -2.06
C MET A 27 -6.33 12.55 -3.38
N ILE A 28 -7.27 11.59 -3.30
CA ILE A 28 -7.87 10.92 -4.46
C ILE A 28 -8.56 11.95 -5.37
N GLU A 29 -9.33 12.87 -4.78
CA GLU A 29 -10.07 13.91 -5.49
C GLU A 29 -9.11 14.87 -6.20
N SER A 30 -8.09 15.37 -5.49
CA SER A 30 -7.09 16.29 -6.04
C SER A 30 -6.27 15.66 -7.17
N ALA A 31 -5.80 14.42 -6.96
CA ALA A 31 -5.01 13.70 -7.95
C ALA A 31 -5.86 13.33 -9.18
N THR A 32 -7.11 12.90 -8.98
CA THR A 32 -8.06 12.62 -10.07
C THR A 32 -8.38 13.87 -10.88
N ALA A 33 -8.68 14.99 -10.24
CA ALA A 33 -8.99 16.23 -10.94
C ALA A 33 -7.84 16.68 -11.87
N ARG A 34 -6.60 16.62 -11.39
CA ARG A 34 -5.41 16.95 -12.18
C ARG A 34 -5.14 15.95 -13.30
N ARG A 35 -5.30 14.65 -13.04
CA ARG A 35 -5.15 13.59 -14.03
C ARG A 35 -6.16 13.74 -15.19
N VAL A 36 -7.43 14.05 -14.89
CA VAL A 36 -8.49 14.18 -15.91
C VAL A 36 -8.20 15.30 -16.90
N VAL A 37 -7.57 16.39 -16.47
CA VAL A 37 -7.15 17.50 -17.35
C VAL A 37 -5.78 17.26 -18.01
N GLY A 38 -5.16 16.10 -17.79
CA GLY A 38 -3.87 15.70 -18.36
C GLY A 38 -2.63 16.23 -17.63
N ASP A 39 -2.80 16.85 -16.46
CA ASP A 39 -1.71 17.31 -15.59
C ASP A 39 -1.20 16.16 -14.70
N TRP A 40 -0.45 15.25 -15.31
CA TRP A 40 0.13 14.10 -14.62
C TRP A 40 1.13 14.51 -13.53
N ALA A 41 1.91 15.57 -13.74
CA ALA A 41 2.90 16.03 -12.77
C ALA A 41 2.21 16.61 -11.53
N GLY A 42 1.16 17.40 -11.75
CA GLY A 42 0.34 17.89 -10.66
C GLY A 42 -0.42 16.76 -9.96
N ALA A 43 -0.91 15.74 -10.67
CA ALA A 43 -1.52 14.57 -10.04
C ALA A 43 -0.52 13.83 -9.13
N CYS A 44 0.72 13.65 -9.58
CA CYS A 44 1.80 13.07 -8.77
C CYS A 44 2.04 13.89 -7.50
N ALA A 45 2.17 15.22 -7.63
CA ALA A 45 2.36 16.10 -6.47
C ALA A 45 1.21 16.01 -5.45
N ALA A 46 -0.05 15.90 -5.92
CA ALA A 46 -1.22 15.74 -5.06
C ALA A 46 -1.21 14.43 -4.24
N ALA A 47 -0.56 13.39 -4.76
CA ALA A 47 -0.41 12.08 -4.11
C ALA A 47 0.95 11.88 -3.42
N HIS A 48 1.73 12.96 -3.22
CA HIS A 48 3.09 12.91 -2.67
C HIS A 48 4.03 11.94 -3.41
N VAL A 49 3.91 11.96 -4.75
CA VAL A 49 4.80 11.28 -5.67
C VAL A 49 5.65 12.34 -6.38
N ASP A 50 6.97 12.29 -6.17
CA ASP A 50 7.93 13.20 -6.77
C ASP A 50 8.29 12.72 -8.20
N ALA A 51 8.07 13.55 -9.21
CA ALA A 51 8.38 13.19 -10.60
C ALA A 51 9.82 13.56 -10.97
N ASP A 52 10.77 12.66 -10.72
CA ASP A 52 12.19 12.82 -11.08
C ASP A 52 12.46 12.34 -12.52
N LEU A 53 11.79 12.97 -13.49
CA LEU A 53 11.84 12.62 -14.91
C LEU A 53 12.07 13.86 -15.78
N ASP A 54 13.27 13.99 -16.36
CA ASP A 54 13.53 14.98 -17.41
C ASP A 54 13.12 14.42 -18.78
N LEU A 55 11.87 14.67 -19.18
CA LEU A 55 11.32 14.23 -20.46
C LEU A 55 12.08 14.80 -21.68
N ARG A 56 12.74 15.95 -21.56
CA ARG A 56 13.55 16.52 -22.65
C ARG A 56 14.84 15.75 -22.82
N THR A 57 15.52 15.45 -21.72
CA THR A 57 16.72 14.61 -21.73
C THR A 57 16.39 13.19 -22.20
N ILE A 58 15.27 12.62 -21.75
CA ILE A 58 14.79 11.32 -22.20
C ILE A 58 14.54 11.30 -23.71
N HIS A 59 13.85 12.32 -24.25
CA HIS A 59 13.62 12.44 -25.68
C HIS A 59 14.93 12.49 -26.48
N ARG A 60 15.93 13.25 -26.01
CA ARG A 60 17.24 13.36 -26.64
C ARG A 60 18.03 12.05 -26.61
N LEU A 61 18.00 11.32 -25.49
CA LEU A 61 18.79 10.10 -25.29
C LEU A 61 18.16 8.84 -25.87
N HIS A 62 16.83 8.75 -25.89
CA HIS A 62 16.09 7.53 -26.23
C HIS A 62 15.10 7.72 -27.39
N GLY A 63 15.02 8.93 -27.96
CA GLY A 63 14.26 9.24 -29.16
C GLY A 63 12.77 9.53 -28.92
N THR A 64 12.12 9.97 -30.00
CA THR A 64 10.71 10.42 -29.99
C THR A 64 9.72 9.32 -29.63
N GLN A 65 9.91 8.11 -30.18
CA GLN A 65 8.98 7.01 -30.00
C GLN A 65 8.88 6.62 -28.52
N PHE A 66 10.01 6.38 -27.87
CA PHE A 66 10.07 6.04 -26.45
C PHE A 66 9.51 7.16 -25.58
N ALA A 67 9.92 8.41 -25.83
CA ALA A 67 9.44 9.55 -25.04
C ALA A 67 7.91 9.75 -25.15
N ARG A 68 7.30 9.37 -26.28
CA ARG A 68 5.84 9.40 -26.45
C ARG A 68 5.17 8.28 -25.67
N GLU A 69 5.72 7.07 -25.70
CA GLU A 69 5.20 5.91 -24.96
C GLU A 69 5.27 6.15 -23.44
N LEU A 70 6.40 6.63 -22.93
CA LEU A 70 6.54 7.00 -21.52
C LEU A 70 5.57 8.12 -21.12
N ARG A 71 5.41 9.15 -21.95
CA ARG A 71 4.47 10.24 -21.67
C ARG A 71 3.02 9.75 -21.65
N ASP A 72 2.67 8.79 -22.50
CA ASP A 72 1.36 8.17 -22.51
C ASP A 72 1.09 7.40 -21.21
N ASP A 73 2.05 6.60 -20.75
CA ASP A 73 1.95 5.92 -19.44
C ASP A 73 1.83 6.92 -18.28
N LEU A 74 2.59 8.03 -18.29
CA LEU A 74 2.50 9.07 -17.25
C LEU A 74 1.14 9.78 -17.24
N ARG A 75 0.54 10.04 -18.41
CA ARG A 75 -0.80 10.65 -18.50
C ARG A 75 -1.90 9.77 -17.90
N HIS A 76 -1.70 8.46 -17.90
CA HIS A 76 -2.66 7.48 -17.40
C HIS A 76 -2.30 6.96 -15.99
N LEU A 77 -1.24 7.47 -15.37
CA LEU A 77 -0.88 7.16 -14.00
C LEU A 77 -1.92 7.74 -13.02
N ALA A 78 -2.48 6.89 -12.16
CA ALA A 78 -3.16 7.24 -10.92
C ALA A 78 -2.17 7.10 -9.74
N PRO A 79 -1.51 8.20 -9.33
CA PRO A 79 -0.45 8.15 -8.34
C PRO A 79 -0.97 7.91 -6.91
N ASP A 80 -2.20 8.31 -6.61
CA ASP A 80 -2.94 7.97 -5.39
C ASP A 80 -3.19 6.45 -5.27
N LEU A 81 -3.62 5.80 -6.37
CA LEU A 81 -3.80 4.36 -6.45
C LEU A 81 -2.46 3.60 -6.36
N LEU A 82 -1.42 4.12 -7.03
CA LEU A 82 -0.05 3.62 -6.89
C LEU A 82 0.40 3.65 -5.42
N ARG A 83 0.19 4.80 -4.75
CA ARG A 83 0.54 4.98 -3.34
C ARG A 83 -0.20 4.00 -2.44
N TRP A 84 -1.49 3.76 -2.70
CA TRP A 84 -2.29 2.81 -1.93
C TRP A 84 -1.68 1.41 -1.97
N HIS A 85 -1.39 0.89 -3.17
CA HIS A 85 -0.85 -0.45 -3.39
C HIS A 85 0.67 -0.56 -3.25
N PHE A 86 1.35 0.54 -2.89
CA PHE A 86 2.79 0.53 -2.74
C PHE A 86 3.20 -0.38 -1.56
N PRO A 87 4.34 -1.11 -1.64
CA PRO A 87 4.80 -1.96 -0.54
C PRO A 87 4.85 -1.22 0.80
N ARG A 88 4.32 -1.83 1.86
CA ARG A 88 4.23 -1.26 3.21
C ARG A 88 4.89 -2.17 4.26
N ILE A 89 5.14 -1.60 5.43
CA ILE A 89 5.64 -2.28 6.62
C ILE A 89 4.66 -2.10 7.78
N GLY A 90 4.48 -3.15 8.57
CA GLY A 90 3.79 -3.07 9.85
C GLY A 90 4.72 -2.63 10.99
N PRO A 91 4.17 -2.22 12.14
CA PRO A 91 2.73 -2.11 12.43
C PRO A 91 2.10 -0.83 11.87
N ASP A 92 2.89 0.22 11.65
CA ASP A 92 2.39 1.59 11.41
C ASP A 92 1.81 1.83 9.99
N GLY A 93 1.86 0.84 9.10
CA GLY A 93 1.29 0.94 7.76
C GLY A 93 2.10 1.80 6.78
N LEU A 94 3.30 2.18 7.19
CA LEU A 94 4.19 3.05 6.42
C LEU A 94 4.67 2.37 5.13
N VAL A 95 4.75 3.14 4.06
CA VAL A 95 5.46 2.82 2.82
C VAL A 95 6.86 2.30 3.15
N ARG A 96 7.18 1.15 2.58
CA ARG A 96 8.43 0.44 2.79
C ARG A 96 9.59 1.29 2.28
N PRO A 97 10.59 1.59 3.12
CA PRO A 97 11.75 2.34 2.68
C PRO A 97 12.71 1.49 1.84
N ALA A 98 13.58 2.17 1.10
CA ALA A 98 14.67 1.60 0.30
C ALA A 98 14.24 0.54 -0.73
N VAL A 99 13.09 0.71 -1.40
CA VAL A 99 12.65 -0.18 -2.47
C VAL A 99 12.62 0.54 -3.81
N THR A 100 12.97 -0.21 -4.86
CA THR A 100 12.75 0.18 -6.26
C THR A 100 11.74 -0.79 -6.84
N VAL A 101 10.59 -0.27 -7.25
CA VAL A 101 9.45 -1.03 -7.78
C VAL A 101 9.33 -0.75 -9.28
N SER A 102 9.29 -1.80 -10.10
CA SER A 102 9.07 -1.65 -11.54
C SER A 102 7.61 -1.38 -11.82
N LEU A 103 7.29 -0.28 -12.51
CA LEU A 103 5.93 0.08 -12.93
C LEU A 103 5.65 -0.31 -14.38
N ALA A 104 6.62 -0.11 -15.28
CA ALA A 104 6.49 -0.47 -16.69
C ALA A 104 7.87 -0.81 -17.29
N ARG A 105 7.90 -1.65 -18.32
CA ARG A 105 9.11 -2.06 -19.04
C ARG A 105 9.02 -1.62 -20.50
N TYR A 106 10.11 -1.06 -21.01
CA TYR A 106 10.27 -0.63 -22.40
C TYR A 106 11.58 -1.21 -22.95
N GLY A 107 11.49 -2.44 -23.46
CA GLY A 107 12.67 -3.24 -23.76
C GLY A 107 13.51 -3.46 -22.50
N ARG A 108 14.70 -2.84 -22.45
CA ARG A 108 15.59 -2.91 -21.26
C ARG A 108 15.32 -1.83 -20.21
N LEU A 109 14.64 -0.74 -20.57
CA LEU A 109 14.40 0.38 -19.67
C LEU A 109 13.17 0.12 -18.81
N HIS A 110 13.17 0.64 -17.58
CA HIS A 110 12.05 0.50 -16.67
C HIS A 110 11.61 1.88 -16.17
N LEU A 111 10.32 2.18 -16.24
CA LEU A 111 9.72 3.19 -15.37
C LEU A 111 9.64 2.58 -13.97
N VAL A 112 10.26 3.23 -12.99
CA VAL A 112 10.32 2.74 -11.61
C VAL A 112 9.77 3.78 -10.64
N ALA A 113 9.25 3.29 -9.52
CA ALA A 113 8.93 4.06 -8.34
C ALA A 113 9.88 3.68 -7.20
N ARG A 114 10.48 4.67 -6.55
CA ARG A 114 11.52 4.49 -5.53
C ARG A 114 11.08 5.10 -4.21
N THR A 115 11.52 4.51 -3.10
CA THR A 115 11.37 5.09 -1.77
C THR A 115 12.71 5.39 -1.15
N PRO A 116 12.87 6.55 -0.49
CA PRO A 116 14.10 6.89 0.21
C PRO A 116 14.54 5.80 1.20
N PRO A 117 15.85 5.73 1.54
CA PRO A 117 16.31 4.83 2.58
C PRO A 117 15.73 5.20 3.95
N ALA A 118 15.61 4.22 4.84
CA ALA A 118 14.88 4.36 6.12
C ALA A 118 15.42 5.47 7.05
N TRP A 119 16.68 5.85 6.90
CA TRP A 119 17.32 6.90 7.70
C TRP A 119 17.16 8.31 7.10
N ALA A 120 16.69 8.43 5.86
CA ALA A 120 16.48 9.73 5.24
C ALA A 120 15.24 10.40 5.86
N SER A 121 15.36 11.67 6.24
CA SER A 121 14.24 12.53 6.65
C SER A 121 13.31 12.90 5.47
N ALA A 122 13.09 11.97 4.55
CA ALA A 122 12.29 12.15 3.34
C ALA A 122 10.88 11.55 3.47
N GLY A 123 10.50 11.09 4.67
CA GLY A 123 9.13 10.68 5.00
C GLY A 123 8.60 9.51 4.15
N GLN A 124 7.31 9.57 3.84
CA GLN A 124 6.56 8.57 3.06
C GLN A 124 6.47 8.94 1.57
N ARG A 125 7.55 9.52 1.03
CA ARG A 125 7.61 9.97 -0.36
C ARG A 125 7.97 8.83 -1.30
N ILE A 126 7.41 8.88 -2.50
CA ILE A 126 7.70 7.97 -3.60
C ILE A 126 8.24 8.84 -4.74
N SER A 127 9.34 8.47 -5.38
CA SER A 127 9.83 9.16 -6.57
C SER A 127 9.71 8.31 -7.83
N LEU A 128 9.25 8.90 -8.93
CA LEU A 128 9.26 8.28 -10.24
C LEU A 128 10.58 8.56 -10.93
N ALA A 129 11.20 7.53 -11.48
CA ALA A 129 12.45 7.66 -12.21
C ALA A 129 12.49 6.66 -13.38
N LEU A 130 13.41 6.91 -14.32
CA LEU A 130 13.76 5.94 -15.35
C LEU A 130 14.98 5.14 -14.87
N TRP A 131 14.88 3.81 -14.92
CA TRP A 131 16.01 2.92 -14.62
C TRP A 131 16.53 2.26 -15.90
N ASP A 132 17.84 2.35 -16.10
CA ASP A 132 18.57 1.69 -17.18
C ASP A 132 19.51 0.62 -16.58
N PRO A 133 19.35 -0.68 -16.92
CA PRO A 133 20.27 -1.73 -16.47
C PRO A 133 21.71 -1.50 -16.92
N ALA A 134 21.95 -0.79 -18.03
CA ALA A 134 23.29 -0.45 -18.49
C ALA A 134 23.94 0.62 -17.60
N ARG A 135 23.15 1.40 -16.86
CA ARG A 135 23.60 2.46 -15.97
C ARG A 135 22.86 2.40 -14.64
N PRO A 136 23.07 1.33 -13.87
CA PRO A 136 22.22 1.00 -12.72
C PRO A 136 22.34 1.99 -11.56
N ARG A 137 23.28 2.94 -11.61
CA ARG A 137 23.50 3.98 -10.58
C ARG A 137 23.12 5.40 -11.03
N ASP A 138 22.71 5.60 -12.28
CA ASP A 138 22.34 6.92 -12.79
C ASP A 138 21.07 7.44 -12.08
N GLY A 139 21.16 8.64 -11.51
CA GLY A 139 20.06 9.26 -10.77
C GLY A 139 19.65 8.51 -9.49
N VAL A 140 20.51 7.63 -8.96
CA VAL A 140 20.18 6.79 -7.80
C VAL A 140 20.77 7.32 -6.47
N GLY A 141 21.72 8.25 -6.50
CA GLY A 141 22.39 8.76 -5.30
C GLY A 141 22.95 7.62 -4.42
N GLY A 142 22.91 7.79 -3.09
CA GLY A 142 23.33 6.78 -2.10
C GLY A 142 22.33 5.64 -1.83
N HIS A 143 21.37 5.40 -2.73
CA HIS A 143 20.29 4.43 -2.51
C HIS A 143 20.81 2.98 -2.53
N ARG A 144 20.59 2.24 -1.43
CA ARG A 144 21.16 0.89 -1.20
C ARG A 144 20.63 -0.20 -2.15
N HIS A 145 19.42 -0.02 -2.70
CA HIS A 145 18.78 -0.99 -3.60
C HIS A 145 18.41 -0.33 -4.93
N PRO A 146 19.38 -0.09 -5.82
CA PRO A 146 19.18 0.72 -7.01
C PRO A 146 18.44 0.00 -8.14
N HIS A 147 18.37 -1.33 -8.08
CA HIS A 147 17.71 -2.17 -9.09
C HIS A 147 16.29 -2.54 -8.65
N PRO A 148 15.35 -2.74 -9.61
CA PRO A 148 14.03 -3.25 -9.31
C PRO A 148 14.07 -4.55 -8.49
N ASP A 149 13.35 -4.57 -7.37
CA ASP A 149 13.19 -5.79 -6.55
C ASP A 149 12.23 -6.75 -7.26
N ARG A 150 12.67 -8.01 -7.44
CA ARG A 150 11.88 -9.04 -8.13
C ARG A 150 10.54 -9.34 -7.46
N ARG A 151 10.39 -9.02 -6.17
CA ARG A 151 9.13 -9.18 -5.43
C ARG A 151 8.09 -8.11 -5.76
N PHE A 152 8.53 -6.94 -6.24
CA PHE A 152 7.67 -5.79 -6.46
C PHE A 152 7.61 -5.46 -7.96
N ARG A 153 6.78 -6.23 -8.68
CA ARG A 153 6.59 -6.17 -10.13
C ARG A 153 5.23 -5.56 -10.50
N LEU A 154 5.08 -4.25 -10.28
CA LEU A 154 3.87 -3.53 -10.71
C LEU A 154 3.81 -3.35 -12.25
N ASP A 155 4.87 -3.69 -12.98
CA ASP A 155 4.86 -3.89 -14.44
C ASP A 155 3.97 -5.02 -14.89
N LEU A 156 3.78 -6.05 -14.04
CA LEU A 156 2.83 -7.13 -14.28
C LEU A 156 1.43 -6.84 -13.73
N HIS A 157 1.30 -5.81 -12.88
CA HIS A 157 0.08 -5.45 -12.15
C HIS A 157 -0.31 -4.00 -12.43
N ARG A 158 -0.35 -3.61 -13.71
CA ARG A 158 -0.65 -2.23 -14.12
C ARG A 158 -2.01 -1.75 -13.62
N HIS A 159 -2.97 -2.63 -13.42
CA HIS A 159 -4.28 -2.31 -12.82
C HIS A 159 -4.21 -1.67 -11.42
N LEU A 160 -3.06 -1.73 -10.74
CA LEU A 160 -2.83 -1.11 -9.44
C LEU A 160 -2.33 0.34 -9.53
N TRP A 161 -2.15 0.91 -10.74
CA TRP A 161 -1.69 2.29 -10.92
C TRP A 161 -2.07 2.94 -12.27
N ASP A 162 -2.33 2.17 -13.32
CA ASP A 162 -2.71 2.65 -14.66
C ASP A 162 -4.23 2.62 -14.82
N VAL A 163 -4.84 3.78 -15.05
CA VAL A 163 -6.31 3.91 -15.11
C VAL A 163 -6.94 3.14 -16.26
N ARG A 164 -6.20 2.91 -17.36
CA ARG A 164 -6.68 2.13 -18.51
C ARG A 164 -6.77 0.65 -18.18
N LYS A 165 -6.07 0.22 -17.13
CA LYS A 165 -5.89 -1.17 -16.74
C LYS A 165 -6.65 -1.52 -15.47
N ALA A 166 -7.20 -0.53 -14.76
CA ALA A 166 -7.91 -0.74 -13.49
C ALA A 166 -9.00 -1.83 -13.56
N ALA A 167 -9.70 -1.95 -14.70
CA ALA A 167 -10.73 -2.98 -14.89
C ALA A 167 -10.19 -4.42 -14.84
N GLU A 168 -8.91 -4.66 -15.15
CA GLU A 168 -8.30 -6.01 -15.04
C GLU A 168 -8.30 -6.53 -13.59
N LEU A 169 -8.49 -5.64 -12.59
CA LEU A 169 -8.64 -6.04 -11.19
C LEU A 169 -9.79 -7.03 -10.99
N ARG A 170 -10.89 -6.92 -11.75
CA ARG A 170 -12.01 -7.87 -11.65
C ARG A 170 -11.59 -9.28 -12.06
N GLU A 171 -10.95 -9.39 -13.21
CA GLU A 171 -10.49 -10.67 -13.75
C GLU A 171 -9.48 -11.31 -12.78
N ARG A 172 -8.59 -10.50 -12.20
CA ARG A 172 -7.53 -10.97 -11.30
C ARG A 172 -7.96 -11.24 -9.86
N THR A 173 -9.21 -10.91 -9.52
CA THR A 173 -9.82 -11.29 -8.23
C THR A 173 -10.78 -12.47 -8.36
N THR A 174 -10.98 -12.97 -9.58
CA THR A 174 -11.72 -14.22 -9.84
C THR A 174 -10.77 -15.40 -9.62
N GLY A 175 -11.03 -16.20 -8.59
CA GLY A 175 -10.18 -17.32 -8.21
C GLY A 175 -10.36 -18.55 -9.10
N ASP A 176 -9.30 -19.36 -9.24
CA ASP A 176 -9.35 -20.71 -9.80
C ASP A 176 -9.93 -21.68 -8.75
N PRO A 177 -11.10 -22.30 -9.00
CA PRO A 177 -11.66 -23.31 -8.10
C PRO A 177 -10.74 -24.53 -7.92
N GLY A 178 -9.86 -24.82 -8.89
CA GLY A 178 -8.88 -25.90 -8.83
C GLY A 178 -7.82 -25.73 -7.74
N ALA A 179 -7.65 -24.52 -7.21
CA ALA A 179 -6.66 -24.21 -6.18
C ALA A 179 -7.11 -24.59 -4.75
N ALA A 180 -8.36 -25.03 -4.55
CA ALA A 180 -8.95 -25.25 -3.23
C ALA A 180 -8.13 -26.18 -2.31
N ARG A 181 -7.56 -27.25 -2.87
CA ARG A 181 -6.70 -28.18 -2.11
C ARG A 181 -5.45 -27.49 -1.57
N LEU A 182 -4.74 -26.74 -2.43
CA LEU A 182 -3.51 -26.04 -2.05
C LEU A 182 -3.82 -24.88 -1.10
N ALA A 183 -4.96 -24.21 -1.27
CA ALA A 183 -5.43 -23.18 -0.36
C ALA A 183 -5.65 -23.73 1.06
N ALA A 184 -6.27 -24.91 1.17
CA ALA A 184 -6.44 -25.60 2.45
C ALA A 184 -5.11 -26.06 3.06
N GLU A 185 -4.18 -26.60 2.26
CA GLU A 185 -2.86 -27.06 2.74
C GLU A 185 -1.99 -25.92 3.29
N LEU A 186 -2.21 -24.69 2.81
CA LEU A 186 -1.45 -23.50 3.20
C LEU A 186 -2.17 -22.60 4.21
N ASP A 187 -3.34 -23.00 4.70
CA ASP A 187 -4.22 -22.17 5.54
C ASP A 187 -4.38 -20.77 4.91
N ALA A 188 -4.72 -20.74 3.62
CA ALA A 188 -4.61 -19.56 2.78
C ALA A 188 -5.50 -18.41 3.24
N GLU A 189 -6.67 -18.69 3.81
CA GLU A 189 -7.57 -17.66 4.34
C GLU A 189 -6.96 -16.98 5.58
N GLU A 190 -6.47 -17.77 6.55
CA GLU A 190 -5.85 -17.27 7.79
C GLU A 190 -4.60 -16.43 7.52
N HIS A 191 -3.78 -16.84 6.54
CA HIS A 191 -2.59 -16.09 6.12
C HIS A 191 -2.89 -15.04 5.05
N GLY A 192 -4.12 -15.05 4.54
CA GLY A 192 -4.63 -14.31 3.39
C GLY A 192 -3.74 -14.35 2.16
N LEU A 193 -3.34 -15.57 1.80
CA LEU A 193 -2.69 -15.94 0.55
C LEU A 193 -3.73 -16.02 -0.57
N ALA A 194 -3.40 -15.50 -1.74
CA ALA A 194 -4.26 -15.57 -2.92
C ALA A 194 -3.92 -16.75 -3.82
N VAL A 195 -3.93 -17.95 -3.24
CA VAL A 195 -3.50 -19.21 -3.90
C VAL A 195 -4.29 -19.47 -5.17
N ASP A 196 -5.55 -19.05 -5.19
CA ASP A 196 -6.51 -19.14 -6.29
C ASP A 196 -6.08 -18.42 -7.58
N ARG A 197 -5.12 -17.48 -7.51
CA ARG A 197 -4.59 -16.81 -8.71
C ARG A 197 -3.12 -17.12 -9.01
N TRP A 198 -2.44 -17.90 -8.17
CA TRP A 198 -0.99 -18.13 -8.32
C TRP A 198 -0.63 -18.76 -9.66
N ALA A 199 -1.44 -19.68 -10.17
CA ALA A 199 -1.20 -20.33 -11.47
C ALA A 199 -1.18 -19.32 -12.63
N ALA A 200 -2.20 -18.46 -12.71
CA ALA A 200 -2.32 -17.45 -13.75
C ALA A 200 -1.20 -16.40 -13.66
N GLU A 201 -0.88 -15.95 -12.44
CA GLU A 201 0.17 -14.95 -12.19
C GLU A 201 1.58 -15.51 -12.42
N ALA A 202 1.82 -16.78 -12.07
CA ALA A 202 3.07 -17.47 -12.39
C ALA A 202 3.27 -17.55 -13.91
N ALA A 203 2.22 -17.88 -14.67
CA ALA A 203 2.29 -17.93 -16.11
C ALA A 203 2.57 -16.55 -16.74
N LEU A 204 2.01 -15.46 -16.18
CA LEU A 204 2.33 -14.09 -16.59
C LEU A 204 3.79 -13.74 -16.31
N LEU A 205 4.29 -14.06 -15.11
CA LEU A 205 5.68 -13.82 -14.72
C LEU A 205 6.67 -14.55 -15.65
N LEU A 206 6.47 -15.85 -15.86
CA LEU A 206 7.36 -16.68 -16.68
C LEU A 206 7.42 -16.18 -18.13
N ARG A 207 6.27 -15.80 -18.71
CA ARG A 207 6.22 -15.19 -20.05
C ARG A 207 6.96 -13.85 -20.10
N ALA A 208 6.76 -12.98 -19.12
CA ALA A 208 7.37 -11.65 -19.09
C ALA A 208 8.90 -11.69 -18.88
N ASP A 209 9.39 -12.73 -18.20
CA ASP A 209 10.82 -12.93 -17.96
C ASP A 209 11.47 -13.87 -19.00
N GLY A 210 10.70 -14.39 -19.96
CA GLY A 210 11.19 -15.29 -21.01
C GLY A 210 11.74 -16.61 -20.47
N CYS A 211 11.21 -17.07 -19.33
CA CYS A 211 11.72 -18.25 -18.64
C CYS A 211 11.04 -19.52 -19.19
N ALA A 212 11.85 -20.50 -19.60
CA ALA A 212 11.37 -21.82 -20.01
C ALA A 212 11.07 -22.74 -18.82
N ASP A 213 11.53 -22.39 -17.62
CA ASP A 213 11.19 -23.08 -16.39
C ASP A 213 9.69 -22.90 -16.10
N ARG A 214 9.09 -23.92 -15.47
CA ARG A 214 7.70 -23.88 -15.00
C ARG A 214 7.62 -23.55 -13.50
N ILE A 215 8.76 -23.55 -12.80
CA ILE A 215 8.81 -23.37 -11.37
C ILE A 215 9.02 -21.89 -11.03
N VAL A 216 8.17 -21.37 -10.16
CA VAL A 216 8.31 -20.05 -9.54
C VAL A 216 8.50 -20.20 -8.04
N SER A 217 9.27 -19.28 -7.45
CA SER A 217 9.43 -19.19 -6.00
C SER A 217 8.33 -18.31 -5.41
N VAL A 218 7.56 -18.82 -4.45
CA VAL A 218 6.54 -18.07 -3.70
C VAL A 218 7.07 -17.78 -2.30
N ARG A 219 7.08 -16.51 -1.90
CA ARG A 219 7.58 -16.08 -0.60
C ARG A 219 6.42 -15.93 0.38
N LEU A 220 6.33 -16.82 1.36
CA LEU A 220 5.31 -16.73 2.41
C LEU A 220 5.73 -15.80 3.55
N ASN A 221 7.01 -15.76 3.90
CA ASN A 221 7.52 -14.75 4.85
C ASN A 221 9.03 -14.54 4.67
N THR A 222 9.71 -13.94 5.64
CA THR A 222 11.17 -13.75 5.59
C THR A 222 11.95 -15.08 5.58
N GLN A 223 11.42 -16.14 6.19
CA GLN A 223 12.09 -17.42 6.39
C GLN A 223 11.50 -18.57 5.57
N ARG A 224 10.25 -18.47 5.14
CA ARG A 224 9.50 -19.53 4.45
C ARG A 224 9.29 -19.20 2.98
N TRP A 225 9.79 -20.07 2.11
CA TRP A 225 9.64 -20.02 0.65
C TRP A 225 9.15 -21.37 0.13
N LEU A 226 8.40 -21.34 -0.97
CA LEU A 226 7.87 -22.51 -1.65
C LEU A 226 8.26 -22.47 -3.12
N ALA A 227 8.51 -23.64 -3.71
CA ALA A 227 8.59 -23.82 -5.15
C ALA A 227 7.21 -24.26 -5.67
N PHE A 228 6.70 -23.59 -6.70
CA PHE A 228 5.37 -23.81 -7.26
C PHE A 228 5.45 -24.01 -8.78
N ASP A 229 4.85 -25.08 -9.30
CA ASP A 229 4.93 -25.46 -10.73
C ASP A 229 3.75 -24.96 -11.60
N GLY A 230 2.86 -24.16 -11.02
CA GLY A 230 1.62 -23.72 -11.63
C GLY A 230 0.38 -24.48 -11.16
N SER A 231 0.54 -25.60 -10.45
CA SER A 231 -0.58 -26.41 -9.95
C SER A 231 -0.40 -26.90 -8.52
N SER A 232 0.83 -27.19 -8.11
CA SER A 232 1.14 -27.80 -6.82
C SER A 232 2.44 -27.26 -6.25
N MET A 233 2.60 -27.44 -4.94
CA MET A 233 3.86 -27.21 -4.26
C MET A 233 4.82 -28.35 -4.60
N VAL A 234 6.00 -28.00 -5.11
CA VAL A 234 7.05 -28.98 -5.49
C VAL A 234 7.99 -29.25 -4.31
N ALA A 235 8.33 -28.21 -3.56
CA ALA A 235 9.19 -28.32 -2.37
C ALA A 235 9.11 -27.04 -1.51
N THR A 236 9.36 -27.21 -0.20
CA THR A 236 9.72 -26.09 0.68
C THR A 236 11.19 -25.75 0.46
N SER A 237 11.51 -24.54 0.02
CA SER A 237 12.89 -24.13 -0.27
C SER A 237 13.40 -23.10 0.73
N ARG A 238 14.72 -23.03 0.92
CA ARG A 238 15.38 -21.93 1.66
C ARG A 238 15.91 -20.83 0.73
N GLY A 239 15.62 -20.87 -0.58
CA GLY A 239 16.46 -20.21 -1.59
C GLY A 239 15.74 -19.60 -2.79
N ARG A 240 16.17 -18.36 -3.11
CA ARG A 240 15.73 -17.40 -4.14
C ARG A 240 16.09 -17.76 -5.60
N ALA A 241 16.29 -19.04 -5.91
CA ALA A 241 16.72 -19.44 -7.26
C ALA A 241 15.52 -19.41 -8.22
N GLY A 242 15.56 -18.52 -9.22
CA GLY A 242 14.55 -18.43 -10.27
C GLY A 242 13.59 -17.22 -10.16
N PRO A 243 12.55 -17.19 -10.99
CA PRO A 243 11.50 -16.17 -10.96
C PRO A 243 10.76 -16.20 -9.61
N VAL A 244 10.47 -15.03 -9.05
CA VAL A 244 9.76 -14.90 -7.77
C VAL A 244 8.36 -14.37 -8.04
N LEU A 245 7.34 -15.07 -7.55
CA LEU A 245 5.96 -14.61 -7.64
C LEU A 245 5.84 -13.24 -6.94
N PRO A 246 5.34 -12.19 -7.62
CA PRO A 246 5.27 -10.86 -7.02
C PRO A 246 4.38 -10.84 -5.77
N ASP A 247 4.69 -9.95 -4.81
CA ASP A 247 3.91 -9.82 -3.58
C ASP A 247 2.44 -9.47 -3.89
N ALA A 248 2.18 -8.65 -4.91
CA ALA A 248 0.82 -8.30 -5.37
C ALA A 248 -0.03 -9.49 -5.87
N ALA A 249 0.63 -10.56 -6.34
CA ALA A 249 0.00 -11.82 -6.74
C ALA A 249 -0.06 -12.84 -5.60
N THR A 250 0.89 -12.77 -4.66
CA THR A 250 1.02 -13.73 -3.57
C THR A 250 -0.10 -13.54 -2.53
N TRP A 251 -0.44 -12.30 -2.22
CA TRP A 251 -1.36 -11.93 -1.13
C TRP A 251 -2.73 -11.50 -1.66
N VAL A 252 -3.79 -11.76 -0.87
CA VAL A 252 -5.10 -11.14 -1.09
C VAL A 252 -4.93 -9.62 -1.05
N LEU A 253 -5.53 -8.91 -2.02
CA LEU A 253 -5.42 -7.46 -2.07
C LEU A 253 -6.15 -6.83 -0.86
N PRO A 254 -5.59 -5.76 -0.25
CA PRO A 254 -6.18 -5.14 0.93
C PRO A 254 -7.65 -4.74 0.76
N ASP A 255 -8.00 -4.18 -0.41
CA ASP A 255 -9.38 -3.78 -0.70
C ASP A 255 -10.34 -4.97 -0.69
N LEU A 256 -9.94 -6.09 -1.31
CA LEU A 256 -10.77 -7.30 -1.38
C LEU A 256 -10.93 -7.93 0.00
N GLU A 257 -9.88 -7.92 0.80
CA GLU A 257 -9.88 -8.44 2.15
C GLU A 257 -10.84 -7.65 3.06
N LEU A 258 -10.71 -6.31 3.06
CA LEU A 258 -11.54 -5.43 3.88
C LEU A 258 -13.02 -5.49 3.48
N LEU A 259 -13.32 -5.63 2.18
CA LEU A 259 -14.69 -5.81 1.68
C LEU A 259 -15.28 -7.15 2.11
N ARG A 260 -14.54 -8.25 1.94
CA ARG A 260 -15.00 -9.60 2.34
C ARG A 260 -15.27 -9.67 3.85
N ALA A 261 -14.46 -8.98 4.65
CA ALA A 261 -14.64 -8.87 6.09
C ALA A 261 -15.73 -7.85 6.52
N GLY A 262 -16.31 -7.08 5.58
CA GLY A 262 -17.32 -6.06 5.88
C GLY A 262 -16.80 -4.87 6.71
N LEU A 263 -15.49 -4.64 6.74
CA LEU A 263 -14.88 -3.53 7.49
C LEU A 263 -14.95 -2.19 6.75
N ILE A 264 -15.14 -2.25 5.43
CA ILE A 264 -15.40 -1.11 4.57
C ILE A 264 -16.52 -1.44 3.60
N ASP A 265 -17.21 -0.40 3.15
CA ASP A 265 -18.12 -0.46 2.00
C ASP A 265 -17.40 0.00 0.71
N ALA A 266 -18.12 -0.06 -0.40
CA ALA A 266 -17.61 0.37 -1.70
C ALA A 266 -17.32 1.88 -1.76
N ASP A 267 -18.02 2.72 -0.99
CA ASP A 267 -17.82 4.18 -0.95
C ASP A 267 -16.46 4.56 -0.33
N ARG A 268 -15.94 3.72 0.56
CA ARG A 268 -14.60 3.87 1.17
C ARG A 268 -13.46 3.36 0.28
N LEU A 269 -13.75 2.67 -0.84
CA LEU A 269 -12.74 2.23 -1.81
C LEU A 269 -12.21 3.37 -2.67
N HIS A 270 -11.11 3.10 -3.37
CA HIS A 270 -10.64 4.01 -4.41
C HIS A 270 -11.62 3.91 -5.58
N PRO A 271 -12.08 5.00 -6.23
CA PRO A 271 -13.11 4.94 -7.26
C PRO A 271 -12.81 3.95 -8.41
N LEU A 272 -11.55 3.86 -8.84
CA LEU A 272 -11.12 2.87 -9.85
C LEU A 272 -11.22 1.41 -9.35
N VAL A 273 -10.97 1.18 -8.05
CA VAL A 273 -11.11 -0.14 -7.42
C VAL A 273 -12.58 -0.48 -7.21
N ALA A 274 -13.38 0.47 -6.73
CA ALA A 274 -14.82 0.34 -6.57
C ALA A 274 -15.48 -0.05 -7.90
N SER A 275 -15.16 0.69 -8.98
CA SER A 275 -15.71 0.42 -10.32
C SER A 275 -15.34 -0.97 -10.83
N ALA A 276 -14.16 -1.49 -10.48
CA ALA A 276 -13.72 -2.82 -10.89
C ALA A 276 -14.41 -3.93 -10.07
N LEU A 277 -14.40 -3.81 -8.74
CA LEU A 277 -14.87 -4.84 -7.81
C LEU A 277 -16.39 -4.85 -7.61
N VAL A 278 -17.04 -3.69 -7.70
CA VAL A 278 -18.47 -3.49 -7.45
C VAL A 278 -19.08 -2.64 -8.58
N PRO A 279 -19.25 -3.18 -9.80
CA PRO A 279 -19.69 -2.43 -10.99
C PRO A 279 -20.99 -1.66 -10.81
N ASP A 280 -21.94 -2.24 -10.08
CA ASP A 280 -23.28 -1.68 -9.91
C ASP A 280 -23.32 -0.63 -8.79
N HIS A 281 -22.19 -0.37 -8.14
CA HIS A 281 -22.10 0.64 -7.10
C HIS A 281 -22.18 2.05 -7.70
N GLN A 282 -23.22 2.78 -7.32
CA GLN A 282 -23.30 4.21 -7.53
C GLN A 282 -22.72 4.93 -6.30
N PRO A 283 -21.69 5.78 -6.48
CA PRO A 283 -21.11 6.51 -5.36
C PRO A 283 -22.18 7.37 -4.68
N ALA A 284 -22.24 7.32 -3.35
CA ALA A 284 -23.05 8.29 -2.62
C ALA A 284 -22.54 9.71 -2.94
N ALA A 285 -23.45 10.66 -3.16
CA ALA A 285 -23.08 12.06 -3.36
C ALA A 285 -22.34 12.56 -2.12
N ARG A 286 -21.01 12.75 -2.24
CA ARG A 286 -20.21 13.30 -1.15
C ARG A 286 -20.61 14.75 -0.94
N SER A 287 -21.06 15.06 0.27
CA SER A 287 -21.29 16.45 0.66
C SER A 287 -19.93 17.18 0.60
N PRO A 288 -19.82 18.35 -0.07
CA PRO A 288 -18.55 19.06 -0.27
C PRO A 288 -17.89 19.58 1.02
N ASP A 289 -18.48 19.32 2.19
CA ASP A 289 -18.10 19.92 3.47
C ASP A 289 -17.34 19.00 4.43
N THR A 290 -16.81 17.87 3.96
CA THR A 290 -15.87 17.09 4.77
C THR A 290 -14.44 17.45 4.39
N ALA A 291 -14.03 18.67 4.71
CA ALA A 291 -12.62 18.93 4.98
C ALA A 291 -12.15 17.86 5.99
N PRO A 292 -10.92 17.31 5.88
CA PRO A 292 -10.48 16.29 6.81
C PRO A 292 -10.59 16.87 8.21
N SER A 293 -11.58 16.42 8.98
CA SER A 293 -11.80 16.94 10.32
C SER A 293 -10.61 16.46 11.14
N ALA A 294 -9.60 17.31 11.25
CA ALA A 294 -8.47 17.05 12.12
C ALA A 294 -9.05 16.68 13.49
N ARG A 295 -8.69 15.51 14.01
CA ARG A 295 -9.24 15.03 15.26
C ARG A 295 -8.79 15.96 16.36
N LEU A 296 -9.73 16.54 17.08
CA LEU A 296 -9.43 17.46 18.17
C LEU A 296 -9.10 16.68 19.45
N VAL A 297 -8.04 17.07 20.14
CA VAL A 297 -7.54 16.44 21.37
C VAL A 297 -7.22 17.54 22.39
N GLN A 298 -7.68 17.37 23.63
CA GLN A 298 -7.25 18.25 24.72
C GLN A 298 -5.85 17.87 25.16
N CYS A 299 -4.89 18.77 24.96
CA CYS A 299 -3.48 18.58 25.31
C CYS A 299 -2.98 19.81 26.07
N ARG A 300 -2.44 19.61 27.28
CA ARG A 300 -1.89 20.69 28.12
C ARG A 300 -2.84 21.88 28.34
N GLY A 301 -4.14 21.63 28.40
CA GLY A 301 -5.16 22.67 28.62
C GLY A 301 -5.57 23.45 27.36
N ALA A 302 -5.08 23.07 26.18
CA ALA A 302 -5.48 23.62 24.90
C ALA A 302 -6.06 22.53 23.97
N THR A 303 -6.87 22.95 22.99
CA THR A 303 -7.40 22.05 21.96
C THR A 303 -6.39 21.96 20.82
N HIS A 304 -5.80 20.78 20.63
CA HIS A 304 -4.85 20.49 19.56
C HIS A 304 -5.50 19.63 18.48
N ARG A 305 -4.97 19.69 17.26
CA ARG A 305 -5.44 19.02 16.06
C ARG A 305 -4.50 17.88 15.71
N ILE A 306 -5.07 16.70 15.50
CA ILE A 306 -4.38 15.55 14.91
C ILE A 306 -4.83 15.45 13.44
N GLY A 307 -3.87 15.56 12.54
CA GLY A 307 -4.08 15.44 11.10
C GLY A 307 -3.27 14.30 10.52
N VAL A 308 -3.41 14.09 9.23
CA VAL A 308 -2.56 13.16 8.47
C VAL A 308 -1.67 13.98 7.55
N VAL A 309 -0.35 13.83 7.70
CA VAL A 309 0.66 14.48 6.85
C VAL A 309 1.49 13.36 6.21
N ASP A 310 1.61 13.39 4.88
CA ASP A 310 2.27 12.34 4.10
C ASP A 310 1.76 10.92 4.42
N GLY A 311 0.47 10.77 4.75
CA GLY A 311 -0.13 9.48 5.11
C GLY A 311 0.24 8.96 6.50
N VAL A 312 0.85 9.79 7.36
CA VAL A 312 1.17 9.48 8.76
C VAL A 312 0.29 10.35 9.67
N PRO A 313 -0.33 9.81 10.73
CA PRO A 313 -0.96 10.60 11.77
C PRO A 313 0.07 11.48 12.50
N VAL A 314 -0.17 12.79 12.57
CA VAL A 314 0.71 13.79 13.19
C VAL A 314 -0.10 14.76 14.04
N ALA A 315 0.44 15.14 15.20
CA ALA A 315 -0.10 16.24 15.98
C ALA A 315 0.32 17.58 15.38
N LEU A 316 -0.59 18.26 14.68
CA LEU A 316 -0.32 19.42 13.84
C LEU A 316 0.10 20.67 14.62
N ASP A 317 -0.29 20.75 15.89
CA ASP A 317 -0.04 21.90 16.75
C ASP A 317 1.19 21.72 17.66
N HIS A 318 2.06 20.77 17.32
CA HIS A 318 3.35 20.57 17.99
C HIS A 318 4.50 20.68 16.99
N ASP A 319 5.60 21.28 17.43
CA ASP A 319 6.84 21.28 16.66
C ASP A 319 7.47 19.86 16.63
N PRO A 320 8.07 19.41 15.51
CA PRO A 320 8.72 18.10 15.44
C PRO A 320 9.77 17.83 16.53
N ASP A 321 10.51 18.85 16.98
CA ASP A 321 11.49 18.69 18.05
C ASP A 321 10.83 18.56 19.43
N GLU A 322 9.68 19.23 19.62
CA GLU A 322 8.85 19.02 20.80
C GLU A 322 8.34 17.58 20.84
N ILE A 323 7.79 17.09 19.72
CA ILE A 323 7.31 15.70 19.59
C ILE A 323 8.42 14.70 19.91
N ARG A 324 9.60 14.87 19.31
CA ARG A 324 10.74 13.96 19.53
C ARG A 324 11.18 13.91 20.99
N ARG A 325 11.20 15.06 21.67
CA ARG A 325 11.50 15.15 23.11
C ARG A 325 10.46 14.42 23.95
N GLU A 326 9.18 14.57 23.63
CA GLU A 326 8.08 13.94 24.37
C GLU A 326 8.02 12.42 24.13
N GLU A 327 8.30 11.96 22.91
CA GLU A 327 8.50 10.54 22.59
C GLU A 327 9.65 9.93 23.42
N LEU A 328 10.77 10.64 23.55
CA LEU A 328 11.90 10.23 24.40
C LEU A 328 11.53 10.16 25.88
N LEU A 329 10.83 11.17 26.41
CA LEU A 329 10.36 11.17 27.80
C LEU A 329 9.42 10.00 28.07
N THR A 330 8.53 9.69 27.12
CA THR A 330 7.63 8.55 27.19
C THR A 330 8.41 7.22 27.22
N ALA A 331 9.39 7.07 26.33
CA ALA A 331 10.23 5.87 26.26
C ALA A 331 11.06 5.65 27.54
N LEU A 332 11.39 6.71 28.27
CA LEU A 332 12.07 6.68 29.57
C LEU A 332 11.11 6.44 30.76
N GLY A 333 9.83 6.14 30.49
CA GLY A 333 8.81 5.83 31.50
C GLY A 333 7.96 7.02 31.96
N GLY A 334 8.09 8.18 31.30
CA GLY A 334 7.22 9.34 31.53
C GLY A 334 5.83 9.16 30.92
N PRO A 335 4.82 9.92 31.40
CA PRO A 335 3.48 9.88 30.81
C PRO A 335 3.46 10.52 29.41
N ALA A 336 2.93 9.80 28.43
CA ALA A 336 2.75 10.32 27.07
C ALA A 336 1.72 11.46 27.03
N LEU A 337 2.01 12.48 26.22
CA LEU A 337 1.05 13.55 25.93
C LEU A 337 -0.25 12.99 25.34
N PRO A 338 -1.42 13.60 25.62
CA PRO A 338 -2.68 13.22 24.99
C PRO A 338 -2.61 13.12 23.46
N CYS A 339 -1.94 14.07 22.81
CA CYS A 339 -1.73 14.05 21.36
C CYS A 339 -0.92 12.84 20.90
N LEU A 340 0.20 12.54 21.58
CA LEU A 340 1.03 11.37 21.26
C LEU A 340 0.28 10.06 21.45
N ARG A 341 -0.48 9.90 22.54
CA ARG A 341 -1.31 8.72 22.75
C ARG A 341 -2.32 8.50 21.63
N VAL A 342 -2.95 9.57 21.14
CA VAL A 342 -3.89 9.45 20.02
C VAL A 342 -3.16 9.09 18.73
N VAL A 343 -1.99 9.67 18.47
CA VAL A 343 -1.15 9.30 17.32
C VAL A 343 -0.72 7.83 17.39
N ASP A 344 -0.25 7.36 18.54
CA ASP A 344 0.18 5.97 18.76
C ASP A 344 -0.98 5.00 18.54
N VAL A 345 -2.17 5.33 19.06
CA VAL A 345 -3.39 4.53 18.84
C VAL A 345 -3.76 4.45 17.35
N LEU A 346 -3.55 5.53 16.59
CA LEU A 346 -3.79 5.53 15.14
C LEU A 346 -2.71 4.73 14.38
N ARG A 347 -1.48 4.65 14.91
CA ARG A 347 -0.39 3.83 14.36
C ARG A 347 -0.56 2.34 14.68
N GLN A 348 -1.19 2.01 15.82
CA GLN A 348 -1.34 0.64 16.35
C GLN A 348 -2.82 0.29 16.56
N PRO A 349 -3.54 -0.16 15.50
CA PRO A 349 -4.98 -0.39 15.55
C PRO A 349 -5.43 -1.53 16.47
N GLU A 350 -4.54 -2.44 16.88
CA GLU A 350 -4.81 -3.41 17.95
C GLU A 350 -5.20 -2.71 19.28
N SER A 351 -4.62 -1.52 19.52
CA SER A 351 -4.99 -0.71 20.68
C SER A 351 -6.39 -0.11 20.55
N LEU A 352 -6.93 0.09 19.33
CA LEU A 352 -8.28 0.63 19.12
C LEU A 352 -9.37 -0.37 19.51
N VAL A 353 -9.15 -1.66 19.30
CA VAL A 353 -10.08 -2.72 19.74
C VAL A 353 -10.11 -2.79 21.28
N ASP A 354 -8.94 -2.77 21.91
CA ASP A 354 -8.81 -2.73 23.37
C ASP A 354 -9.32 -1.42 23.98
N VAL A 355 -9.10 -0.28 23.33
CA VAL A 355 -9.60 1.03 23.75
C VAL A 355 -11.11 1.13 23.54
N ARG A 356 -11.67 0.62 22.44
CA ARG A 356 -13.14 0.51 22.26
C ARG A 356 -13.75 -0.41 23.31
N ALA A 357 -13.13 -1.54 23.63
CA ALA A 357 -13.58 -2.43 24.70
C ALA A 357 -13.52 -1.75 26.08
N ARG A 358 -12.46 -1.00 26.37
CA ARG A 358 -12.32 -0.21 27.61
C ARG A 358 -13.28 0.97 27.69
N LEU A 359 -13.55 1.65 26.57
CA LEU A 359 -14.53 2.74 26.48
C LEU A 359 -15.97 2.23 26.57
N ALA A 360 -16.26 1.04 26.02
CA ALA A 360 -17.55 0.37 26.21
C ALA A 360 -17.75 -0.07 27.67
N HIS A 361 -16.69 -0.52 28.35
CA HIS A 361 -16.72 -0.82 29.79
C HIS A 361 -16.79 0.41 30.69
N SER A 362 -16.19 1.54 30.30
CA SER A 362 -16.29 2.78 31.07
C SER A 362 -17.67 3.45 30.92
N LEU A 363 -18.37 3.24 29.80
CA LEU A 363 -19.75 3.67 29.62
C LEU A 363 -20.76 2.79 30.38
N TYR A 364 -20.44 1.51 30.65
CA TYR A 364 -21.28 0.65 31.49
C TYR A 364 -21.07 0.89 33.01
N ARG A 365 -19.89 1.37 33.43
CA ARG A 365 -19.59 1.70 34.83
C ARG A 365 -19.90 3.13 35.25
N ALA A 366 -20.22 4.03 34.32
CA ALA A 366 -20.62 5.41 34.61
C ALA A 366 -22.14 5.60 34.72
N GLY A 367 -22.94 4.54 34.58
CA GLY A 367 -24.39 4.61 34.58
C GLY A 367 -25.06 3.56 35.47
N ILE A 368 -24.83 3.62 36.79
CA ILE A 368 -25.75 3.22 37.89
C ILE A 368 -25.10 3.67 39.20
N THR A 369 -25.53 4.82 39.74
CA THR A 369 -26.06 5.04 41.10
C THR A 369 -26.07 6.53 41.42
N THR A 370 -27.24 7.15 41.38
CA THR A 370 -27.78 7.94 42.52
C THR A 370 -29.24 8.29 42.26
N PHE A 371 -29.97 8.40 43.38
CA PHE A 371 -31.40 8.71 43.55
C PHE A 371 -32.38 7.54 43.42
N ARG A 372 -32.61 6.85 44.53
CA ARG A 372 -33.66 7.32 45.45
C ARG A 372 -33.25 7.16 46.90
#